data_AF-A0A847C674-F1
#
_entry.id   AF-A0A847C674-F1
#
_cell.length_a   1.000
_cell.length_b   1.000
_cell.length_c   1.000
_cell.angle_alpha   90.00
_cell.angle_beta   90.00
_cell.angle_gamma   90.00
#
_symmetry.space_group_name_H-M   'P 1'
#
loop_
_entity.id
_entity.type
_entity.pdbx_description
1 polymer ?
#
loop_
_entity_poly.entity_id
_entity_poly.type
_entity_poly.pdbx_seq_one_letter_code
_entity_poly.pdbx_strand_id
1 'polypeptide(L)'
;MRKHRYTYHTALCALLLSLILIFSACSASGAPHALIYRQLAPSYQGNSGEMIRAEHFTPAPGISPVSSVISQFNSASSDISLKTPMNEAAYILGYSQSDSHLRLRVSEGYMLLRGMERTIADGCAVLTFCSLDGVDSVSIYCGDTLLLSSKTAADYYILDHSTIS
;
A
#
# COMPACT_ATOMS: atom_id res chain seq x y z
N MET A 1 -57.61 30.85 8.51
CA MET A 1 -56.24 31.35 8.78
C MET A 1 -55.28 30.20 9.18
N ARG A 2 -55.03 29.22 8.29
CA ARG A 2 -54.28 27.98 8.60
C ARG A 2 -53.11 27.70 7.63
N LYS A 3 -52.79 28.63 6.72
CA LYS A 3 -51.78 28.45 5.65
C LYS A 3 -50.35 28.84 6.06
N HIS A 4 -50.18 29.59 7.15
CA HIS A 4 -48.85 30.06 7.57
C HIS A 4 -48.01 28.98 8.27
N ARG A 5 -48.60 28.00 8.97
CA ARG A 5 -47.83 27.01 9.75
C ARG A 5 -47.02 26.01 8.90
N TYR A 6 -47.45 25.75 7.66
CA TYR A 6 -46.82 24.75 6.78
C TYR A 6 -45.57 25.28 6.08
N THR A 7 -45.54 26.57 5.71
CA THR A 7 -44.40 27.20 5.02
C THR A 7 -43.16 27.31 5.91
N TYR A 8 -43.33 27.46 7.23
CA TYR A 8 -42.21 27.49 8.16
C TYR A 8 -41.56 26.11 8.34
N HIS A 9 -42.33 25.01 8.29
CA HIS A 9 -41.77 23.66 8.41
C HIS A 9 -40.94 23.27 7.17
N THR A 10 -41.43 23.60 5.97
CA THR A 10 -40.69 23.32 4.72
C THR A 10 -39.42 24.16 4.60
N ALA A 11 -39.46 25.43 5.05
CA ALA A 11 -38.29 26.30 5.07
C ALA A 11 -37.24 25.85 6.10
N LEU A 12 -37.68 25.37 7.27
CA LEU A 12 -36.79 24.85 8.31
C LEU A 12 -36.10 23.55 7.88
N CYS A 13 -36.84 22.63 7.24
CA CYS A 13 -36.28 21.39 6.69
C CYS A 13 -35.26 21.66 5.57
N ALA A 14 -35.53 22.61 4.67
CA ALA A 14 -34.61 22.96 3.60
C ALA A 14 -33.30 23.58 4.14
N LEU A 15 -33.40 24.42 5.18
CA LEU A 15 -32.24 25.03 5.83
C LEU A 15 -31.37 23.99 6.55
N LEU A 16 -32.00 23.01 7.23
CA LEU A 16 -31.32 21.90 7.88
C LEU A 16 -30.62 20.98 6.88
N LEU A 17 -31.24 20.67 5.74
CA LEU A 17 -30.63 19.87 4.67
C LEU A 17 -29.44 20.58 4.02
N SER A 18 -29.50 21.91 3.82
CA SER A 18 -28.34 22.68 3.34
C SER A 18 -27.21 22.76 4.35
N LEU A 19 -27.50 22.76 5.65
CA LEU A 19 -26.49 22.84 6.71
C LEU A 19 -25.72 21.51 6.88
N ILE A 20 -26.38 20.37 6.67
CA ILE A 20 -25.77 19.03 6.72
C ILE A 20 -24.82 18.80 5.53
N LEU A 21 -25.14 19.34 4.34
CA LEU A 21 -24.28 19.24 3.16
C LEU A 21 -22.94 19.98 3.28
N ILE A 22 -22.86 21.02 4.12
CA ILE A 22 -21.62 21.79 4.33
C ILE A 22 -20.65 21.05 5.29
N PHE A 23 -21.16 20.19 6.16
CA PHE A 23 -20.34 19.47 7.16
C PHE A 23 -19.74 18.14 6.66
N SER A 24 -20.11 17.64 5.48
CA SER A 24 -19.50 16.43 4.90
C SER A 24 -18.18 16.66 4.16
N ALA A 25 -17.65 17.89 4.12
CA ALA A 25 -16.34 18.18 3.57
C ALA A 25 -15.22 18.17 4.63
N CYS A 26 -15.28 17.23 5.58
CA CYS A 26 -14.13 16.87 6.41
C CYS A 26 -13.50 15.60 5.84
N SER A 27 -12.94 15.69 4.63
CA SER A 27 -11.91 14.73 4.24
C SER A 27 -10.73 15.03 5.13
N ALA A 28 -10.47 14.15 6.09
CA ALA A 28 -9.21 14.10 6.81
C ALA A 28 -8.10 13.99 5.76
N SER A 29 -7.57 15.13 5.33
CA SER A 29 -6.35 15.25 4.55
C SER A 29 -5.18 14.93 5.47
N GLY A 30 -5.16 13.71 6.01
CA GLY A 30 -3.92 13.13 6.48
C GLY A 30 -2.96 13.08 5.31
N ALA A 31 -1.69 13.37 5.54
CA ALA A 31 -0.68 13.13 4.51
C ALA A 31 -0.82 11.68 4.04
N PRO A 32 -0.67 11.38 2.74
CA PRO A 32 -0.69 9.99 2.28
C PRO A 32 0.32 9.20 3.10
N HIS A 33 -0.13 8.15 3.77
CA HIS A 33 0.73 7.24 4.51
C HIS A 33 0.83 5.95 3.71
N ALA A 34 2.04 5.58 3.31
CA ALA A 34 2.33 4.32 2.65
C ALA A 34 3.02 3.36 3.62
N LEU A 35 2.83 2.06 3.40
CA LEU A 35 3.54 1.03 4.14
C LEU A 35 4.61 0.43 3.23
N ILE A 36 5.86 0.44 3.69
CA ILE A 36 6.98 -0.20 3.01
C ILE A 36 7.28 -1.50 3.75
N TYR A 37 6.91 -2.63 3.16
CA TYR A 37 7.17 -3.93 3.74
C TYR A 37 8.62 -4.33 3.50
N ARG A 38 9.30 -4.68 4.59
CA ARG A 38 10.74 -4.96 4.62
C ARG A 38 11.03 -6.27 5.29
N GLN A 39 12.15 -6.87 4.92
CA GLN A 39 12.65 -8.07 5.58
C GLN A 39 13.14 -7.71 6.99
N LEU A 40 12.76 -8.50 7.99
CA LEU A 40 13.30 -8.39 9.34
C LEU A 40 14.76 -8.89 9.35
N ALA A 41 15.67 -8.13 9.95
CA ALA A 41 17.07 -8.53 10.06
C ALA A 41 17.20 -9.80 10.92
N PRO A 42 18.13 -10.73 10.60
CA PRO A 42 18.24 -12.02 11.29
C PRO A 42 18.35 -11.93 12.82
N SER A 43 19.06 -10.91 13.32
CA SER A 43 19.22 -10.66 14.77
C SER A 43 17.92 -10.29 15.49
N TYR A 44 16.86 -9.94 14.74
CA TYR A 44 15.56 -9.51 15.25
C TYR A 44 14.45 -10.52 14.92
N GLN A 45 14.76 -11.56 14.14
CA GLN A 45 13.86 -12.70 13.89
C GLN A 45 13.84 -13.57 15.14
N GLY A 46 12.97 -13.22 16.10
CA GLY A 46 12.73 -14.04 17.28
C GLY A 46 12.01 -15.36 16.93
N ASN A 47 11.47 -16.03 17.95
CA ASN A 47 10.74 -17.29 17.76
C ASN A 47 9.33 -17.12 17.15
N SER A 48 8.93 -15.91 16.77
CA SER A 48 7.60 -15.62 16.19
C SER A 48 7.44 -16.12 14.76
N GLY A 49 8.54 -16.38 14.05
CA GLY A 49 8.51 -16.71 12.62
C GLY A 49 8.18 -15.50 11.71
N GLU A 50 8.12 -14.29 12.27
CA GLU A 50 7.92 -13.06 11.49
C GLU A 50 9.15 -12.77 10.62
N MET A 51 8.96 -12.70 9.31
CA MET A 51 10.02 -12.45 8.33
C MET A 51 9.91 -11.07 7.67
N ILE A 52 8.70 -10.50 7.64
CA ILE A 52 8.39 -9.25 6.94
C ILE A 52 7.64 -8.33 7.90
N ARG A 53 8.02 -7.06 7.93
CA ARG A 53 7.38 -6.02 8.75
C ARG A 53 7.17 -4.73 7.95
N ALA A 54 6.09 -4.02 8.24
CA ALA A 54 5.80 -2.72 7.65
C ALA A 54 6.62 -1.60 8.31
N GLU A 55 7.25 -0.76 7.50
CA GLU A 55 7.80 0.54 7.84
C GLU A 55 6.82 1.62 7.35
N HIS A 56 6.45 2.57 8.22
CA HIS A 56 5.63 3.70 7.81
C HIS A 56 6.43 4.71 7.01
N PHE A 57 5.88 5.14 5.87
CA PHE A 57 6.49 6.14 5.01
C PHE A 57 5.47 7.21 4.63
N THR A 58 5.91 8.46 4.60
CA THR A 58 5.10 9.59 4.13
C THR A 58 5.73 10.13 2.85
N PRO A 59 5.11 9.91 1.67
CA PRO A 59 5.56 10.49 0.42
C PRO A 59 5.61 12.01 0.48
N ALA A 60 6.62 12.60 -0.16
CA ALA A 60 6.68 14.04 -0.32
C ALA A 60 5.53 14.53 -1.23
N PRO A 61 4.94 15.70 -0.94
CA PRO A 61 3.84 16.23 -1.73
C PRO A 61 4.28 16.55 -3.17
N GLY A 62 3.37 16.37 -4.12
CA GLY A 62 3.60 16.70 -5.53
C GLY A 62 4.35 15.63 -6.33
N ILE A 63 4.69 14.49 -5.74
CA ILE A 63 5.26 13.32 -6.43
C ILE A 63 4.20 12.21 -6.51
N SER A 64 4.22 11.43 -7.60
CA SER A 64 3.38 10.23 -7.72
C SER A 64 3.61 9.30 -6.52
N PRO A 65 2.56 8.88 -5.79
CA PRO A 65 2.69 7.98 -4.64
C PRO A 65 3.48 6.71 -4.97
N VAL A 66 3.21 6.11 -6.13
CA VAL A 66 3.92 4.89 -6.59
C VAL A 66 5.40 5.18 -6.80
N SER A 67 5.76 6.30 -7.44
CA SER A 67 7.16 6.67 -7.67
C SER A 67 7.91 6.92 -6.35
N SER A 68 7.27 7.60 -5.39
CA SER A 68 7.85 7.80 -4.06
C SER A 68 8.06 6.48 -3.32
N VAL A 69 7.09 5.56 -3.40
CA VAL A 69 7.20 4.23 -2.81
C VAL A 69 8.29 3.39 -3.48
N ILE A 70 8.45 3.44 -4.81
CA ILE A 70 9.55 2.75 -5.50
C ILE A 70 10.91 3.24 -4.99
N SER A 71 11.07 4.56 -4.89
CA SER A 71 12.31 5.17 -4.37
C SER A 71 12.61 4.67 -2.96
N GLN A 72 11.60 4.68 -2.07
CA GLN A 72 11.75 4.25 -0.69
C GLN A 72 11.92 2.72 -0.54
N PHE A 73 11.29 1.93 -1.40
CA PHE A 73 11.40 0.47 -1.39
C PHE A 73 12.80 0.01 -1.79
N ASN A 74 13.42 0.71 -2.75
CA ASN A 74 14.79 0.45 -3.18
C ASN A 74 15.85 1.01 -2.22
N SER A 75 15.49 1.96 -1.34
CA SER A 75 16.43 2.52 -0.36
C SER A 75 16.55 1.64 0.89
N ALA A 76 17.68 1.75 1.59
CA ALA A 76 17.85 1.13 2.90
C ALA A 76 16.87 1.74 3.92
N SER A 77 16.38 0.92 4.86
CA SER A 77 15.62 1.43 5.99
C SER A 77 16.52 2.20 6.95
N SER A 78 15.96 3.21 7.62
CA SER A 78 16.61 3.85 8.77
C SER A 78 16.47 3.02 10.05
N ASP A 79 15.55 2.05 10.08
CA ASP A 79 15.40 1.10 11.18
C ASP A 79 16.40 -0.05 11.01
N ILE A 80 17.33 -0.16 11.97
CA ILE A 80 18.37 -1.21 11.98
C ILE A 80 17.79 -2.63 12.09
N SER A 81 16.55 -2.78 12.56
CA SER A 81 15.87 -4.07 12.59
C SER A 81 15.34 -4.51 11.22
N LEU A 82 15.33 -3.61 10.23
CA LEU A 82 14.81 -3.87 8.89
C LEU A 82 15.91 -3.82 7.84
N LYS A 83 15.78 -4.70 6.84
CA LYS A 83 16.66 -4.74 5.67
C LYS A 83 15.88 -4.45 4.40
N THR A 84 16.60 -4.05 3.35
CA THR A 84 16.02 -4.02 2.01
C THR A 84 15.43 -5.40 1.68
N PRO A 85 14.25 -5.47 1.06
CA PRO A 85 13.64 -6.73 0.65
C PRO A 85 14.45 -7.54 -0.37
N MET A 86 15.46 -6.89 -0.96
CA MET A 86 16.23 -7.32 -2.10
C MET A 86 17.72 -7.12 -1.79
N ASN A 87 18.58 -7.97 -2.38
CA ASN A 87 20.02 -7.72 -2.39
C ASN A 87 20.36 -6.51 -3.30
N GLU A 88 21.61 -6.05 -3.26
CA GLU A 88 22.04 -4.83 -3.98
C GLU A 88 21.86 -4.90 -5.50
N ALA A 89 21.77 -6.09 -6.09
CA ALA A 89 21.56 -6.26 -7.53
C ALA A 89 20.07 -6.24 -7.93
N ALA A 90 19.15 -6.37 -6.97
CA ALA A 90 17.71 -6.48 -7.18
C ALA A 90 17.00 -5.18 -6.77
N TYR A 91 16.30 -4.56 -7.72
CA TYR A 91 15.57 -3.31 -7.50
C TYR A 91 14.42 -3.13 -8.49
N ILE A 92 13.46 -2.28 -8.14
CA ILE A 92 12.34 -1.90 -9.01
C ILE A 92 12.78 -0.74 -9.91
N LEU A 93 12.65 -0.93 -11.22
CA LEU A 93 13.01 0.04 -12.25
C LEU A 93 11.91 1.06 -12.53
N GLY A 94 10.65 0.65 -12.37
CA GLY A 94 9.50 1.48 -12.69
C GLY A 94 8.22 0.67 -12.72
N TYR A 95 7.15 1.30 -13.21
CA TYR A 95 5.83 0.71 -13.23
C TYR A 95 4.98 1.19 -14.41
N SER A 96 3.89 0.46 -14.64
CA SER A 96 2.72 0.91 -15.40
C SER A 96 1.47 0.45 -14.67
N GLN A 97 0.41 1.23 -14.71
CA GLN A 97 -0.85 0.92 -14.03
C GLN A 97 -2.00 0.86 -15.04
N SER A 98 -2.87 -0.14 -14.88
CA SER A 98 -4.15 -0.26 -15.60
C SER A 98 -5.23 -0.50 -14.55
N ASP A 99 -6.15 0.44 -14.41
CA ASP A 99 -7.16 0.43 -13.34
C ASP A 99 -6.49 0.23 -11.96
N SER A 100 -6.92 -0.80 -11.21
CA SER A 100 -6.33 -1.17 -9.93
C SER A 100 -5.22 -2.22 -10.01
N HIS A 101 -4.71 -2.51 -11.21
CA HIS A 101 -3.60 -3.45 -11.43
C HIS A 101 -2.29 -2.72 -11.69
N LEU A 102 -1.28 -2.97 -10.85
CA LEU A 102 0.06 -2.43 -10.98
C LEU A 102 1.03 -3.44 -11.59
N ARG A 103 1.64 -3.10 -12.72
CA ARG A 103 2.74 -3.85 -13.30
C ARG A 103 4.06 -3.20 -12.89
N LEU A 104 4.86 -3.91 -12.11
CA LEU A 104 6.22 -3.53 -11.73
C LEU A 104 7.23 -4.10 -12.73
N ARG A 105 8.22 -3.28 -13.08
CA ARG A 105 9.40 -3.69 -13.85
C ARG A 105 10.59 -3.76 -12.92
N VAL A 106 11.33 -4.86 -12.91
CA VAL A 106 12.46 -5.10 -12.01
C VAL A 106 13.76 -5.33 -12.78
N SER A 107 14.89 -5.17 -12.08
CA SER A 107 16.22 -5.45 -12.61
C SER A 107 16.46 -6.94 -12.86
N GLU A 108 17.49 -7.27 -13.65
CA GLU A 108 17.90 -8.67 -13.87
C GLU A 108 18.36 -9.34 -12.57
N GLY A 109 18.93 -8.60 -11.61
CA GLY A 109 19.28 -9.15 -10.30
C GLY A 109 18.07 -9.69 -9.53
N TYR A 110 16.88 -9.12 -9.74
CA TYR A 110 15.64 -9.66 -9.17
C TYR A 110 15.30 -11.06 -9.73
N MET A 111 15.60 -11.29 -11.01
CA MET A 111 15.42 -12.60 -11.66
C MET A 111 16.41 -13.64 -11.13
N LEU A 112 17.51 -13.23 -10.48
CA LEU A 112 18.49 -14.14 -9.88
C LEU A 112 18.13 -14.58 -8.45
N LEU A 113 17.20 -13.90 -7.78
CA LEU A 113 16.72 -14.30 -6.46
C LEU A 113 16.10 -15.71 -6.51
N ARG A 114 16.33 -16.52 -5.47
CA ARG A 114 15.84 -17.91 -5.37
C ARG A 114 15.30 -18.22 -3.99
N GLY A 115 14.47 -19.26 -3.89
CA GLY A 115 13.97 -19.81 -2.63
C GLY A 115 13.33 -18.75 -1.73
N MET A 116 13.79 -18.69 -0.47
CA MET A 116 13.24 -17.79 0.54
C MET A 116 13.49 -16.31 0.21
N GLU A 117 14.66 -15.97 -0.34
CA GLU A 117 14.98 -14.60 -0.73
C GLU A 117 13.99 -14.07 -1.76
N ARG A 118 13.66 -14.89 -2.77
CA ARG A 118 12.64 -14.53 -3.76
C ARG A 118 11.25 -14.42 -3.16
N THR A 119 10.88 -15.34 -2.27
CA THR A 119 9.57 -15.33 -1.59
C THR A 119 9.37 -14.06 -0.77
N ILE A 120 10.41 -13.64 -0.03
CA ILE A 120 10.39 -12.42 0.76
C ILE A 120 10.33 -11.19 -0.15
N ALA A 121 11.12 -11.14 -1.22
CA ALA A 121 11.11 -10.02 -2.16
C ALA A 121 9.74 -9.85 -2.86
N ASP A 122 9.13 -10.94 -3.32
CA ASP A 122 7.81 -10.92 -3.94
C ASP A 122 6.74 -10.47 -2.93
N GLY A 123 6.77 -11.01 -1.71
CA GLY A 123 5.82 -10.66 -0.64
C GLY A 123 5.94 -9.20 -0.19
N CYS A 124 7.16 -8.72 0.06
CA CYS A 124 7.41 -7.32 0.38
C CYS A 124 6.91 -6.39 -0.72
N ALA A 125 7.15 -6.71 -2.00
CA ALA A 125 6.65 -5.91 -3.11
C ALA A 125 5.12 -5.89 -3.13
N VAL A 126 4.47 -7.06 -3.13
CA VAL A 126 3.00 -7.13 -3.22
C VAL A 126 2.34 -6.42 -2.04
N LEU A 127 2.77 -6.66 -0.81
CA LEU A 127 2.23 -6.00 0.38
C LEU A 127 2.44 -4.48 0.35
N THR A 128 3.63 -4.02 -0.08
CA THR A 128 3.93 -2.59 -0.21
C THR A 128 3.00 -1.91 -1.20
N PHE A 129 2.92 -2.43 -2.44
CA PHE A 129 2.20 -1.73 -3.50
C PHE A 129 0.68 -1.89 -3.37
N CYS A 130 0.18 -3.00 -2.83
CA CYS A 130 -1.25 -3.15 -2.52
C CYS A 130 -1.69 -2.31 -1.30
N SER A 131 -0.76 -1.69 -0.56
CA SER A 131 -1.12 -0.73 0.49
C SER A 131 -1.43 0.67 -0.04
N LEU A 132 -1.16 0.93 -1.33
CA LEU A 132 -1.47 2.20 -1.97
C LEU A 132 -2.93 2.25 -2.40
N ASP A 133 -3.56 3.41 -2.19
CA ASP A 133 -4.91 3.67 -2.67
C ASP A 133 -5.00 3.45 -4.19
N GLY A 134 -5.99 2.66 -4.60
CA GLY A 134 -6.25 2.34 -6.00
C GLY A 134 -5.35 1.25 -6.58
N VAL A 135 -4.66 0.46 -5.77
CA VAL A 135 -3.90 -0.73 -6.21
C VAL A 135 -4.42 -1.99 -5.50
N ASP A 136 -5.15 -2.83 -6.21
CA ASP A 136 -5.70 -4.09 -5.70
C ASP A 136 -4.75 -5.27 -5.94
N SER A 137 -3.94 -5.20 -7.00
CA SER A 137 -3.09 -6.32 -7.40
C SER A 137 -1.82 -5.87 -8.12
N VAL A 138 -0.79 -6.73 -8.06
CA VAL A 138 0.56 -6.48 -8.55
C VAL A 138 1.03 -7.63 -9.43
N SER A 139 1.62 -7.32 -10.57
CA SER A 139 2.44 -8.25 -11.35
C SER A 139 3.88 -7.76 -11.43
N ILE A 140 4.85 -8.68 -11.49
CA ILE A 140 6.28 -8.37 -11.57
C ILE A 140 6.86 -8.92 -12.86
N TYR A 141 7.58 -8.08 -13.60
CA TYR A 141 8.21 -8.41 -14.89
C TYR A 141 9.69 -8.03 -14.90
N CYS A 142 10.52 -8.89 -15.50
CA CYS A 142 11.89 -8.57 -15.88
C CYS A 142 11.98 -8.56 -17.41
N GLY A 143 12.19 -7.38 -18.02
CA GLY A 143 11.96 -7.20 -19.45
C GLY A 143 10.52 -7.57 -19.81
N ASP A 144 10.36 -8.48 -20.78
CA ASP A 144 9.05 -9.03 -21.18
C ASP A 144 8.68 -10.33 -20.43
N THR A 145 9.57 -10.81 -19.54
CA THR A 145 9.34 -12.06 -18.81
C THR A 145 8.48 -11.79 -17.58
N LEU A 146 7.30 -12.42 -17.52
CA LEU A 146 6.44 -12.44 -16.35
C LEU A 146 7.07 -13.30 -15.26
N LEU A 147 7.36 -12.70 -14.10
CA LEU A 147 7.95 -13.38 -12.95
C LEU A 147 6.93 -13.67 -11.84
N LEU A 148 5.92 -12.80 -11.69
CA LEU A 148 4.84 -12.96 -10.71
C LEU A 148 3.55 -12.38 -11.32
N SER A 149 2.47 -13.16 -11.34
CA SER A 149 1.21 -12.76 -11.98
C SER A 149 0.15 -12.38 -10.95
N SER A 150 -0.35 -11.14 -11.05
CA SER A 150 -1.57 -10.65 -10.44
C SER A 150 -1.82 -11.10 -9.01
N LYS A 151 -0.87 -10.79 -8.13
CA LYS A 151 -0.97 -11.06 -6.71
C LYS A 151 -1.60 -9.92 -5.94
N THR A 152 -2.42 -10.27 -4.98
CA THR A 152 -3.08 -9.36 -4.04
C THR A 152 -2.39 -9.45 -2.67
N ALA A 153 -2.66 -8.51 -1.78
CA ALA A 153 -2.17 -8.59 -0.40
C ALA A 153 -2.65 -9.89 0.32
N ALA A 154 -3.87 -10.35 0.02
CA ALA A 154 -4.46 -11.55 0.62
C ALA A 154 -3.72 -12.84 0.24
N ASP A 155 -2.95 -12.85 -0.85
CA ASP A 155 -2.08 -13.97 -1.21
C ASP A 155 -0.89 -14.15 -0.24
N TYR A 156 -0.55 -13.12 0.55
CA TYR A 156 0.61 -13.10 1.45
C TYR A 156 0.25 -12.96 2.93
N TYR A 157 -0.95 -12.48 3.25
CA TYR A 157 -1.46 -12.54 4.62
C TYR A 157 -1.93 -13.96 4.95
N ILE A 158 -1.22 -14.63 5.86
CA ILE A 158 -1.81 -15.73 6.61
C ILE A 158 -2.58 -15.08 7.76
N LEU A 159 -3.88 -14.90 7.59
CA LEU A 159 -4.76 -14.51 8.69
C LEU A 159 -4.74 -15.63 9.71
N ASP A 160 -4.18 -15.36 10.89
CA ASP A 160 -4.35 -16.25 12.03
C ASP A 160 -5.81 -16.12 12.53
N HIS A 161 -6.64 -17.09 12.15
CA HIS A 161 -8.03 -17.17 12.61
C HIS A 161 -8.15 -17.40 14.13
N SER A 162 -7.06 -17.54 14.89
CA SER A 162 -7.09 -17.75 16.34
C SER A 162 -7.43 -16.51 17.17
N THR A 163 -7.56 -15.33 16.57
CA THR A 163 -7.90 -14.08 17.29
C THR A 163 -9.36 -13.64 17.19
N ILE A 164 -10.24 -14.45 16.56
CA ILE A 164 -11.69 -14.27 16.70
C ILE A 164 -12.15 -15.14 17.88
N SER A 165 -12.00 -14.63 19.09
CA SER A 165 -12.59 -15.18 20.32
C SER A 165 -13.25 -14.07 21.12
#